data_AF-A0A2X1PSL9-F1
#
_entry.id   AF-A0A2X1PSL9-F1
#
_cell.length_a   1.000
_cell.length_b   1.000
_cell.length_c   1.000
_cell.angle_alpha   90.00
_cell.angle_beta   90.00
_cell.angle_gamma   90.00
#
_symmetry.space_group_name_H-M   'P 1'
#
loop_
_entity.id
_entity.type
_entity.pdbx_description
1 polymer ?
#
loop_
_entity_poly.entity_id
_entity_poly.type
_entity_poly.pdbx_seq_one_letter_code
_entity_poly.pdbx_strand_id
1 'polypeptide(L)'
;MAHILGYVGKMNDKDVERLKREDKFANYAGTNDIGKLGIERYYEDILQGTTGFEEVEINNRGKVIRTLRSRPAVAGKSIHLTIDLALQRYITELLSGLKGAVVVLDPKDSSVLAMVSTPSL
;
A
#
# COMPACT_ATOMS: atom_id res chain seq x y z
N MET A 1 -14.05 3.86 5.63
CA MET A 1 -12.90 3.85 4.68
C MET A 1 -11.97 2.65 4.85
N ALA A 2 -11.86 2.06 6.05
CA ALA A 2 -10.91 0.98 6.33
C ALA A 2 -10.98 -0.21 5.35
N HIS A 3 -12.19 -0.62 4.96
CA HIS A 3 -12.36 -1.78 4.06
C HIS A 3 -11.98 -1.51 2.60
N ILE A 4 -12.20 -0.30 2.09
CA ILE A 4 -11.85 0.04 0.69
C ILE A 4 -10.39 0.44 0.56
N LEU A 5 -9.93 1.39 1.36
CA LEU A 5 -8.56 1.88 1.27
C LEU A 5 -7.61 0.77 1.74
N GLY A 6 -7.99 0.09 2.82
CA GLY A 6 -7.10 -0.81 3.52
C GLY A 6 -6.15 -0.06 4.43
N TYR A 7 -5.03 -0.72 4.75
CA TYR A 7 -3.98 -0.16 5.57
C TYR A 7 -2.64 -0.83 5.23
N VAL A 8 -1.56 -0.11 5.52
CA VAL A 8 -0.20 -0.64 5.56
C VAL A 8 0.14 -1.10 6.98
N GLY A 9 0.94 -2.16 7.10
CA GLY A 9 1.45 -2.58 8.40
C GLY A 9 2.66 -3.48 8.28
N LYS A 10 3.29 -3.74 9.42
CA LYS A 10 4.55 -4.50 9.49
C LYS A 10 4.50 -5.79 8.70
N MET A 11 5.51 -6.00 7.88
CA MET A 11 5.70 -7.24 7.13
C MET A 11 5.85 -8.42 8.09
N ASN A 12 5.14 -9.51 7.80
CA ASN A 12 5.27 -10.77 8.54
C ASN A 12 5.85 -11.86 7.64
N ASP A 13 6.15 -13.03 8.21
CA ASP A 13 6.78 -14.13 7.46
C ASP A 13 5.97 -14.57 6.24
N LYS A 14 4.63 -14.52 6.31
CA LYS A 14 3.76 -14.87 5.17
C LYS A 14 3.88 -13.87 4.02
N ASP A 15 4.08 -12.59 4.32
CA ASP A 15 4.35 -11.58 3.31
C ASP A 15 5.72 -11.77 2.69
N VAL A 16 6.75 -12.06 3.50
CA VAL A 16 8.10 -12.37 3.02
C VAL A 16 8.07 -13.56 2.07
N GLU A 17 7.40 -14.65 2.45
CA GLU A 17 7.25 -15.82 1.58
C GLU A 17 6.50 -15.49 0.29
N ARG A 18 5.43 -14.69 0.37
CA ARG A 18 4.69 -14.22 -0.81
C ARG A 18 5.58 -13.42 -1.75
N LEU A 19 6.30 -12.43 -1.23
CA LEU A 19 7.22 -11.60 -2.01
C LEU A 19 8.36 -12.41 -2.63
N LYS A 20 8.86 -13.44 -1.93
CA LYS A 20 9.88 -14.35 -2.49
C LYS A 20 9.33 -15.19 -3.63
N ARG A 21 8.11 -15.73 -3.48
CA ARG A 21 7.43 -16.48 -4.57
C ARG A 21 7.14 -15.60 -5.79
N GLU A 22 6.86 -14.32 -5.56
CA GLU A 22 6.60 -13.34 -6.62
C GLU A 22 7.86 -12.68 -7.19
N ASP A 23 9.06 -13.09 -6.73
CA ASP A 23 10.36 -12.49 -7.10
C ASP A 23 10.47 -10.97 -6.84
N LYS A 24 9.71 -10.47 -5.85
CA LYS A 24 9.66 -9.05 -5.47
C LYS A 24 10.49 -8.74 -4.24
N PHE A 25 10.87 -9.75 -3.45
CA PHE A 25 11.49 -9.57 -2.14
C PHE A 25 12.74 -8.68 -2.16
N ALA A 26 13.54 -8.73 -3.23
CA ALA A 26 14.72 -7.88 -3.37
C ALA A 26 14.38 -6.38 -3.36
N ASN A 27 13.23 -5.99 -3.92
CA ASN A 27 12.77 -4.60 -3.97
C ASN A 27 12.23 -4.09 -2.62
N TYR A 28 12.13 -4.96 -1.61
CA TYR A 28 11.72 -4.62 -0.25
C TYR A 28 12.91 -4.57 0.72
N ALA A 29 14.15 -4.61 0.20
CA ALA A 29 15.34 -4.42 1.01
C ALA A 29 15.32 -3.02 1.67
N GLY A 30 15.07 -2.95 2.97
CA GLY A 30 14.91 -1.68 3.70
C GLY A 30 13.46 -1.21 3.86
N THR A 31 12.47 -1.95 3.35
CA THR A 31 11.05 -1.71 3.58
C THR A 31 10.50 -2.68 4.61
N ASN A 32 9.92 -2.15 5.69
CA ASN A 32 9.42 -2.96 6.81
C ASN A 32 7.89 -3.07 6.87
N ASP A 33 7.17 -2.27 6.08
CA ASP A 33 5.71 -2.22 6.04
C ASP A 33 5.21 -2.58 4.64
N ILE A 34 4.00 -3.15 4.57
CA ILE A 34 3.38 -3.59 3.32
C ILE A 34 1.86 -3.43 3.40
N GLY A 35 1.20 -3.13 2.28
CA GLY A 35 -0.25 -3.10 2.13
C GLY A 35 -0.90 -4.45 2.51
N LYS A 36 -1.80 -4.42 3.50
CA LYS A 36 -2.43 -5.63 4.06
C LYS A 36 -3.81 -5.92 3.49
N LEU A 37 -4.55 -4.88 3.13
CA LEU A 37 -5.93 -4.96 2.68
C LEU A 37 -6.21 -3.88 1.64
N GLY A 38 -7.35 -4.00 0.96
CA GLY A 38 -7.93 -2.94 0.15
C GLY A 38 -7.02 -2.51 -1.00
N ILE A 39 -7.12 -1.23 -1.33
CA ILE A 39 -6.35 -0.55 -2.37
C ILE A 39 -4.85 -0.58 -2.06
N GLU A 40 -4.45 -0.41 -0.79
CA GLU A 40 -3.04 -0.49 -0.38
C GLU A 40 -2.40 -1.81 -0.82
N ARG A 41 -3.07 -2.94 -0.55
CA ARG A 41 -2.55 -4.26 -0.95
C ARG A 41 -2.67 -4.51 -2.45
N TYR A 42 -3.77 -4.08 -3.07
CA TYR A 42 -4.02 -4.37 -4.49
C TYR A 42 -3.06 -3.60 -5.41
N TYR A 43 -2.79 -2.34 -5.09
CA TYR A 43 -1.90 -1.46 -5.84
C TYR A 43 -0.49 -1.38 -5.25
N GLU A 44 -0.14 -2.27 -4.32
CA GLU A 44 1.16 -2.35 -3.64
C GLU A 44 2.35 -2.19 -4.61
N ASP A 45 2.34 -2.91 -5.73
CA ASP A 45 3.44 -2.86 -6.71
C ASP A 45 3.64 -1.47 -7.33
N ILE A 46 2.56 -0.69 -7.45
CA ILE A 46 2.58 0.66 -7.99
C ILE A 46 2.95 1.67 -6.89
N LEU A 47 2.48 1.44 -5.67
CA LEU A 47 2.63 2.32 -4.51
C LEU A 47 4.01 2.19 -3.83
N GLN A 48 4.61 1.00 -3.82
CA GLN A 48 5.90 0.73 -3.18
C GLN A 48 7.06 1.48 -3.86
N GLY A 49 7.02 1.58 -5.19
CA GLY A 49 8.12 2.15 -5.97
C GLY A 49 9.32 1.20 -6.08
N THR A 50 10.52 1.75 -6.19
CA THR A 50 11.75 0.98 -6.36
C THR A 50 12.79 1.38 -5.33
N THR A 51 13.29 0.40 -4.57
CA THR A 51 14.32 0.65 -3.57
C THR A 51 15.65 0.99 -4.23
N GLY A 52 16.30 2.04 -3.72
CA GLY A 52 17.67 2.40 -4.08
C GLY A 52 18.71 1.53 -3.37
N PHE A 53 19.98 1.78 -3.66
CA PHE A 53 21.09 1.14 -2.94
C PHE A 53 22.33 2.02 -2.92
N GLU A 54 23.21 1.77 -1.96
CA GLU A 54 24.53 2.39 -1.87
C GLU A 54 25.61 1.31 -1.74
N GLU A 55 26.61 1.39 -2.61
CA GLU A 55 27.85 0.61 -2.52
C GLU A 55 28.85 1.41 -1.70
N VAL A 56 29.19 0.93 -0.51
CA VAL A 56 30.09 1.60 0.44
C VAL A 56 31.37 0.78 0.65
N GLU A 57 32.52 1.45 0.68
CA GLU A 57 33.79 0.86 1.07
C GLU A 57 33.90 0.87 2.61
N ILE A 58 34.15 -0.29 3.20
CA ILE A 58 34.31 -0.45 4.66
C ILE A 58 35.75 -0.81 5.02
N ASN A 59 36.20 -0.34 6.19
CA ASN A 59 37.49 -0.78 6.73
C ASN A 59 37.37 -2.12 7.47
N ASN A 60 38.51 -2.67 7.91
CA ASN A 60 38.59 -3.91 8.68
C ASN A 60 37.85 -3.89 10.04
N ARG A 61 37.38 -2.72 10.50
CA ARG A 61 36.55 -2.54 11.70
C ARG A 61 35.08 -2.31 11.37
N GLY A 62 34.66 -2.44 10.11
CA GLY A 62 33.29 -2.27 9.65
C GLY A 62 32.81 -0.83 9.55
N LYS A 63 33.70 0.17 9.65
CA LYS A 63 33.32 1.58 9.44
C LYS A 63 33.31 1.93 7.96
N VAL A 64 32.26 2.62 7.53
CA VAL A 64 32.17 3.21 6.18
C VAL A 64 33.26 4.26 6.00
N ILE A 65 34.08 4.07 4.97
CA ILE A 65 35.15 4.98 4.56
C ILE A 65 34.64 5.98 3.53
N ARG A 66 33.92 5.49 2.51
CA ARG A 66 33.30 6.31 1.45
C ARG A 66 32.25 5.51 0.67
N THR A 67 31.38 6.22 -0.04
CA THR A 67 30.43 5.66 -1.00
C THR A 67 31.08 5.59 -2.39
N LEU A 68 31.10 4.41 -3.00
CA LEU A 68 31.65 4.17 -4.34
C LEU A 68 30.60 4.46 -5.43
N ARG A 69 29.36 4.03 -5.18
CA ARG A 69 28.23 4.20 -6.10
C ARG A 69 26.93 4.27 -5.30
N SER A 70 25.98 5.05 -5.78
CA SER A 70 24.63 5.09 -5.23
C SER A 70 23.62 5.10 -6.37
N ARG A 71 22.50 4.42 -6.17
CA ARG A 71 21.30 4.55 -6.99
C ARG A 71 20.18 5.01 -6.07
N PRO A 72 19.63 6.22 -6.26
CA PRO A 72 18.54 6.70 -5.42
C PRO A 72 17.29 5.84 -5.59
N ALA A 73 16.50 5.74 -4.54
CA ALA A 73 15.18 5.13 -4.59
C ALA A 73 14.24 5.94 -5.48
N VAL A 74 13.28 5.26 -6.10
CA VAL A 74 12.22 5.87 -6.90
C VAL A 74 10.93 5.71 -6.11
N ALA A 75 10.30 6.83 -5.77
CA ALA A 75 9.00 6.81 -5.10
C ALA A 75 7.95 6.08 -5.96
N GLY A 76 7.05 5.36 -5.31
CA GLY A 76 5.88 4.79 -5.99
C GLY A 76 4.99 5.86 -6.61
N LYS A 77 4.11 5.43 -7.49
CA LYS A 77 3.21 6.34 -8.20
C LYS A 77 1.98 6.63 -7.35
N SER A 78 1.54 7.88 -7.37
CA SER A 78 0.22 8.25 -6.87
C SER A 78 -0.87 7.62 -7.73
N ILE A 79 -1.92 7.12 -7.08
CA ILE A 79 -3.13 6.62 -7.74
C ILE A 79 -4.29 7.57 -7.44
N HIS A 80 -5.15 7.77 -8.43
CA HIS A 80 -6.39 8.52 -8.27
C HIS A 80 -7.55 7.54 -8.26
N LEU A 81 -8.36 7.60 -7.22
CA LEU A 81 -9.52 6.75 -7.06
C LEU A 81 -10.77 7.44 -7.58
N THR A 82 -11.74 6.65 -8.02
CA THR A 82 -13.07 7.14 -8.42
C THR A 82 -13.98 7.44 -7.23
N ILE A 83 -13.48 7.22 -6.01
CA ILE A 83 -14.25 7.35 -4.77
C ILE A 83 -14.53 8.81 -4.46
N ASP A 84 -15.80 9.15 -4.33
CA ASP A 84 -16.24 10.40 -3.76
C ASP A 84 -16.18 10.30 -2.23
N LEU A 85 -15.24 11.04 -1.64
CA LEU A 85 -15.01 11.04 -0.20
C LEU A 85 -16.21 11.56 0.60
N ALA A 86 -16.95 12.54 0.07
CA ALA A 86 -18.10 13.12 0.76
C ALA A 86 -19.27 12.11 0.77
N LEU A 87 -19.54 11.48 -0.38
CA LEU A 87 -20.55 10.42 -0.50
C LEU A 87 -20.22 9.23 0.40
N GLN A 88 -18.96 8.79 0.40
CA GLN A 88 -18.54 7.67 1.23
C GLN A 88 -18.70 7.96 2.73
N ARG A 89 -18.36 9.18 3.19
CA ARG A 89 -18.58 9.60 4.58
C ARG A 89 -20.05 9.63 4.94
N TYR A 90 -20.87 10.23 4.08
CA TYR A 90 -22.31 10.31 4.26
C TYR A 90 -22.96 8.93 4.43
N ILE A 91 -22.63 7.98 3.55
CA ILE A 91 -23.15 6.59 3.64
C ILE A 91 -22.65 5.89 4.90
N THR A 92 -21.40 6.13 5.31
CA THR A 92 -20.84 5.55 6.54
C THR A 92 -21.62 6.03 7.78
N GLU A 93 -21.98 7.31 7.83
CA GLU A 93 -22.79 7.88 8.92
C GLU A 93 -24.22 7.31 8.91
N LEU A 94 -24.85 7.18 7.74
CA LEU A 94 -26.18 6.57 7.60
C LEU A 94 -26.23 5.12 8.08
N LEU A 95 -25.15 4.36 7.89
CA LEU A 95 -25.04 2.96 8.31
C LEU A 95 -24.48 2.79 9.72
N SER A 96 -24.26 3.88 10.46
CA SER A 96 -23.70 3.82 11.81
C SER A 96 -24.59 3.02 12.75
N GLY A 97 -24.00 2.06 13.48
CA GLY A 97 -24.72 1.15 14.38
C GLY A 97 -25.47 0.01 13.68
N LEU A 98 -25.49 -0.03 12.34
CA LEU A 98 -26.14 -1.08 11.56
C LEU A 98 -25.09 -2.01 10.93
N LYS A 99 -25.47 -3.28 10.70
CA LYS A 99 -24.68 -4.22 9.91
C LYS A 99 -25.18 -4.18 8.47
N GLY A 100 -24.31 -3.85 7.53
CA GLY A 100 -24.70 -3.76 6.12
C GLY A 100 -23.55 -3.38 5.20
N ALA A 101 -23.79 -3.49 3.89
CA ALA A 101 -22.86 -3.05 2.88
C ALA A 101 -23.59 -2.26 1.79
N VAL A 102 -22.94 -1.22 1.28
CA VAL A 102 -23.45 -0.37 0.20
C VAL A 102 -22.34 -0.16 -0.83
N VAL A 103 -22.70 -0.36 -2.09
CA VAL A 103 -21.85 -0.06 -3.25
C VAL A 103 -22.62 0.92 -4.13
N VAL A 104 -22.00 2.05 -4.46
CA VAL A 104 -22.53 3.05 -5.39
C VAL A 104 -21.66 3.06 -6.63
N LEU A 105 -22.29 2.87 -7.78
CA LEU A 105 -21.65 2.87 -9.09
C LEU A 105 -22.17 4.03 -9.93
N ASP A 106 -21.31 4.64 -10.76
CA ASP A 106 -21.79 5.43 -11.90
C ASP A 106 -22.15 4.46 -13.04
N PRO A 107 -23.42 4.40 -13.50
CA PRO A 107 -23.82 3.49 -14.57
C PRO A 107 -23.19 3.82 -15.93
N LYS A 108 -22.62 5.02 -16.12
CA LYS A 108 -22.02 5.45 -17.40
C LYS A 108 -20.70 4.76 -17.68
N ASP A 109 -19.88 4.55 -16.66
CA ASP A 109 -18.53 3.99 -16.78
C ASP A 109 -18.24 2.85 -15.79
N SER A 110 -19.24 2.46 -14.99
CA SER A 110 -19.13 1.45 -13.93
C SER A 110 -18.09 1.77 -12.86
N SER A 111 -17.71 3.05 -12.72
CA SER A 111 -16.81 3.47 -11.66
C SER A 111 -17.46 3.33 -10.28
N VAL A 112 -16.65 2.96 -9.28
CA VAL A 112 -17.10 2.85 -7.89
C VAL A 112 -16.97 4.22 -7.24
N LEU A 113 -18.10 4.86 -6.92
CA LEU A 113 -18.15 6.16 -6.26
C LEU A 113 -18.11 6.05 -4.73
N ALA A 114 -18.68 4.98 -4.18
CA ALA A 114 -18.58 4.66 -2.75
C ALA A 114 -18.70 3.16 -2.51
N MET A 115 -17.90 2.66 -1.58
CA MET A 115 -18.02 1.28 -1.08
C MET A 115 -17.87 1.28 0.44
N VAL A 116 -18.95 0.96 1.13
CA VAL A 116 -19.04 1.00 2.59
C VAL A 116 -19.49 -0.36 3.10
N SER A 117 -18.83 -0.84 4.16
CA SER A 117 -19.23 -2.03 4.91
C SER A 117 -19.21 -1.67 6.39
N THR A 118 -20.31 -1.93 7.10
CA THR A 118 -20.46 -1.68 8.54
C THR A 118 -20.73 -2.98 9.30
N PRO A 119 -20.16 -3.16 10.51
CA PRO A 119 -19.29 -2.21 11.21
C PRO A 119 -17.95 -2.01 10.49
N SER A 120 -17.46 -0.78 10.51
CA SER A 120 -16.08 -0.52 10.12
C SER A 120 -15.16 -1.04 11.21
N LEU A 121 -13.98 -1.51 10.79
CA LEU A 121 -12.82 -1.57 11.69
C LEU A 121 -12.53 -0.17 12.24
#